data_AF-A0AAV7G9T7-F1
#
_entry.id   AF-A0AAV7G9T7-F1
#
_cell.length_a   1.000
_cell.length_b   1.000
_cell.length_c   1.000
_cell.angle_alpha   90.00
_cell.angle_beta   90.00
_cell.angle_gamma   90.00
#
_symmetry.space_group_name_H-M   'P 1'
#
loop_
_entity.id
_entity.type
_entity.pdbx_description
1 polymer ?
#
loop_
_entity_poly.entity_id
_entity_poly.type
_entity_poly.pdbx_seq_one_letter_code
_entity_poly.pdbx_strand_id
1 'polypeptide(L)'
;MALQCGSSVISTTTTNNNGVFDFSLNLLSSLFSTLLNDCKLIVNTPLSTCDASLPSIGLLQSPLQLLSPASGLLGGILSGILQLIPSGFSLIN
;
A
#
# COMPACT_ATOMS: atom_id res chain seq x y z
N MET A 1 -8.35 2.32 -3.30
CA MET A 1 -7.18 2.54 -2.41
C MET A 1 -6.14 3.40 -3.11
N ALA A 2 -5.33 4.11 -2.34
CA ALA A 2 -4.29 5.00 -2.85
C ALA A 2 -2.95 4.64 -2.21
N LEU A 3 -1.89 4.62 -3.01
CA LEU A 3 -0.53 4.59 -2.52
C LEU A 3 -0.04 6.03 -2.39
N GLN A 4 0.17 6.46 -1.15
CA GLN A 4 0.63 7.80 -0.83
C GLN A 4 2.06 7.74 -0.29
N CYS A 5 2.94 8.56 -0.84
CA CYS A 5 4.30 8.75 -0.38
C CYS A 5 4.50 10.20 0.06
N GLY A 6 4.88 10.41 1.32
CA GLY A 6 4.84 11.73 1.94
C GLY A 6 3.43 12.35 1.83
N SER A 7 3.32 13.50 1.15
CA SER A 7 2.06 14.20 0.90
C SER A 7 1.40 13.88 -0.44
N SER A 8 2.04 13.06 -1.28
CA SER A 8 1.61 12.86 -2.68
C SER A 8 1.05 11.45 -2.90
N VAL A 9 -0.09 11.37 -3.59
CA VAL A 9 -0.61 10.11 -4.10
C VAL A 9 0.12 9.77 -5.39
N ILE A 10 0.89 8.67 -5.39
CA ILE A 10 1.71 8.26 -6.53
C ILE A 10 1.01 7.23 -7.41
N SER A 11 0.01 6.53 -6.87
CA SER A 11 -0.80 5.57 -7.62
C SER A 11 -2.10 5.25 -6.91
N THR A 12 -3.11 4.81 -7.65
CA THR A 12 -4.42 4.42 -7.14
C THR A 12 -4.88 3.15 -7.82
N THR A 13 -5.53 2.27 -7.07
CA THR A 13 -6.05 1.01 -7.59
C THR A 13 -7.30 0.60 -6.80
N THR A 14 -7.98 -0.44 -7.27
CA THR A 14 -9.16 -1.01 -6.61
C THR A 14 -8.91 -2.49 -6.39
N THR A 15 -9.31 -3.01 -5.23
CA THR A 15 -9.12 -4.42 -4.89
C THR A 15 -10.01 -5.22 -5.81
N ASN A 16 -9.54 -6.37 -6.28
CA ASN A 16 -10.41 -7.32 -6.95
C ASN A 16 -11.38 -7.98 -5.94
N ASN A 17 -12.21 -8.90 -6.44
CA ASN A 17 -13.21 -9.60 -5.62
C ASN A 17 -12.62 -10.42 -4.46
N ASN A 18 -11.32 -10.73 -4.49
CA ASN A 18 -10.61 -11.46 -3.43
C ASN A 18 -9.89 -10.52 -2.44
N GLY A 19 -10.05 -9.20 -2.57
CA GLY A 19 -9.33 -8.22 -1.74
C GLY A 19 -7.88 -8.01 -2.13
N VAL A 20 -7.42 -8.55 -3.27
CA VAL A 20 -6.05 -8.39 -3.76
C VAL A 20 -5.93 -7.10 -4.57
N PHE A 21 -4.79 -6.43 -4.47
CA PHE A 21 -4.50 -5.20 -5.19
C PHE A 21 -3.10 -5.21 -5.77
N ASP A 22 -2.95 -4.56 -6.92
CA ASP A 22 -1.69 -4.46 -7.64
C ASP A 22 -1.44 -2.99 -8.03
N PHE A 23 -0.19 -2.55 -7.85
CA PHE A 23 0.28 -1.25 -8.31
C PHE A 23 1.35 -1.44 -9.38
N SER A 24 1.14 -0.84 -10.54
CA SER A 24 2.18 -0.74 -11.57
C SER A 24 2.94 0.56 -11.38
N LEU A 25 4.15 0.47 -10.84
CA LEU A 25 5.04 1.61 -10.61
C LEU A 25 6.30 1.47 -11.46
N ASN A 26 6.80 2.58 -11.97
CA ASN A 26 8.13 2.60 -12.58
C ASN A 26 9.16 2.89 -11.48
N LEU A 27 9.77 1.83 -10.95
CA LEU A 27 10.68 1.91 -9.81
C LEU A 27 12.11 2.18 -10.29
N LEU A 28 12.49 3.47 -10.28
CA LEU A 28 13.91 3.85 -10.22
C LEU A 28 14.47 3.45 -8.85
N SER A 29 15.76 3.13 -8.76
CA SER A 29 16.43 2.69 -7.52
C SER A 29 16.23 3.67 -6.34
N SER A 30 16.06 4.97 -6.61
CA SER A 30 15.73 6.00 -5.60
C SER A 30 14.32 5.90 -5.03
N LEU A 31 13.37 5.34 -5.77
CA LEU A 31 11.96 5.21 -5.34
C LEU A 31 11.77 4.04 -4.37
N PHE A 32 12.67 3.05 -4.36
CA PHE A 32 12.55 1.89 -3.47
C PHE A 32 12.68 2.26 -1.99
N SER A 33 13.64 3.12 -1.62
CA SER A 33 13.79 3.55 -0.22
C SER A 33 12.59 4.38 0.21
N THR A 34 12.07 5.23 -0.67
CA THR A 34 10.83 5.99 -0.46
C THR A 34 9.65 5.04 -0.24
N LEU A 35 9.53 3.98 -1.04
CA LEU A 35 8.45 3.00 -0.97
C LEU A 35 8.34 2.30 0.39
N LEU A 36 9.49 2.02 1.02
CA LEU A 36 9.54 1.33 2.31
C LEU A 36 9.49 2.27 3.52
N ASN A 37 9.91 3.54 3.37
CA ASN A 37 10.06 4.44 4.52
C ASN A 37 9.04 5.59 4.55
N ASP A 38 8.53 6.00 3.40
CA ASP A 38 7.71 7.21 3.26
C ASP A 38 6.34 6.93 2.64
N CYS A 39 6.11 5.70 2.19
CA CYS A 39 4.85 5.32 1.55
C CYS A 39 3.92 4.52 2.46
N LYS A 40 2.63 4.75 2.27
CA LYS A 40 1.53 4.13 2.98
C LYS A 40 0.36 3.89 2.05
N LEU A 41 -0.36 2.81 2.32
CA LEU A 41 -1.64 2.53 1.68
C LEU A 41 -2.72 3.33 2.41
N ILE A 42 -3.53 4.09 1.68
CA ILE A 42 -4.71 4.77 2.18
C ILE A 42 -5.96 4.08 1.63
N VAL A 43 -6.87 3.70 2.52
CA VAL A 43 -8.21 3.22 2.16
C VAL A 43 -9.11 4.45 2.04
N ASN A 44 -9.38 4.83 0.80
CA ASN A 44 -10.24 5.95 0.44
C ASN A 44 -11.73 5.57 0.30
N THR A 45 -12.06 4.30 0.55
CA THR A 45 -13.45 3.85 0.70
C THR A 45 -13.97 4.31 2.06
N PRO A 46 -15.11 5.01 2.15
CA PRO A 46 -15.68 5.41 3.43
C PRO A 46 -15.92 4.19 4.32
N LEU A 47 -15.43 4.21 5.56
CA LEU A 47 -15.46 3.03 6.42
C LEU A 47 -16.87 2.54 6.72
N SER A 48 -17.80 3.46 6.87
CA SER A 48 -19.23 3.19 7.03
C SER A 48 -19.86 2.41 5.86
N THR A 49 -19.25 2.43 4.67
CA THR A 49 -19.68 1.60 3.53
C THR A 49 -19.11 0.19 3.56
N CYS A 50 -18.00 -0.02 4.29
CA CYS A 50 -17.41 -1.34 4.50
C CYS A 50 -18.10 -2.06 5.66
N ASP A 51 -18.28 -1.35 6.77
CA ASP A 51 -18.96 -1.84 7.97
C ASP A 51 -19.60 -0.65 8.70
N ALA A 52 -20.92 -0.72 8.90
CA ALA A 52 -21.69 0.36 9.53
C ALA A 52 -21.32 0.62 11.00
N SER A 53 -20.59 -0.30 11.64
CA SER A 53 -20.05 -0.12 13.00
C SER A 53 -18.76 0.70 13.04
N LEU A 54 -18.11 0.92 11.90
CA LEU A 54 -16.89 1.74 11.82
C LEU A 54 -17.22 3.24 11.79
N PRO A 55 -16.29 4.10 12.24
CA PRO A 55 -16.48 5.55 12.22
C PRO A 55 -16.79 6.09 10.81
N SER A 56 -17.78 6.99 10.73
CA SER A 56 -18.17 7.67 9.49
C SER A 56 -17.13 8.67 8.99
N ILE A 57 -16.15 8.99 9.84
CA ILE A 57 -15.15 10.04 9.64
C ILE A 57 -13.78 9.42 9.91
N GLY A 58 -12.78 9.86 9.14
CA GLY A 58 -11.42 9.32 9.20
C GLY A 58 -11.11 8.37 8.04
N LEU A 59 -9.84 7.99 7.94
CA LEU A 59 -9.30 7.13 6.89
C LEU A 59 -8.47 6.02 7.54
N LEU A 60 -8.48 4.82 6.94
CA LEU A 60 -7.50 3.80 7.31
C LEU A 60 -6.23 4.01 6.50
N GLN A 61 -5.10 4.03 7.21
CA GLN A 61 -3.78 3.94 6.58
C GLN A 61 -3.04 2.69 7.04
N SER A 62 -2.15 2.18 6.20
CA SER A 62 -1.21 1.13 6.57
C SER A 62 0.17 1.42 6.01
N PRO A 63 1.24 1.35 6.83
CA PRO A 63 2.59 1.32 6.31
C PRO A 63 2.79 0.07 5.44
N LEU A 64 3.72 0.15 4.50
CA LEU A 64 4.09 -0.99 3.68
C LEU A 64 5.30 -1.70 4.27
N GLN A 65 5.26 -3.03 4.23
CA GLN A 65 6.42 -3.86 4.51
C GLN A 65 6.69 -4.77 3.32
N LEU A 66 7.96 -5.09 3.14
CA LEU A 66 8.38 -6.05 2.15
C LEU A 66 8.01 -7.45 2.61
N LEU A 67 7.25 -8.16 1.78
CA LEU A 67 7.14 -9.61 1.93
C LEU A 67 8.41 -10.21 1.34
N SER A 68 9.30 -10.68 2.21
CA SER A 68 10.57 -11.30 1.82
C SER A 68 10.31 -12.46 0.85
N PRO A 69 10.69 -12.36 -0.43
CA PRO A 69 10.57 -13.47 -1.35
C PRO A 69 11.47 -14.61 -0.91
N ALA A 70 11.18 -15.85 -1.30
CA ALA A 70 12.10 -16.96 -1.09
C ALA A 70 13.50 -16.71 -1.69
N SER A 71 13.57 -15.87 -2.74
CA SER A 71 14.79 -15.39 -3.41
C SER A 71 15.43 -14.16 -2.75
N GLY A 72 14.88 -13.66 -1.64
CA GLY A 72 15.33 -12.45 -0.95
C GLY A 72 15.00 -11.16 -1.69
N LEU A 73 15.27 -10.02 -1.04
CA LEU A 73 14.99 -8.68 -1.58
C LEU A 73 15.67 -8.45 -2.94
N LEU A 74 16.95 -8.86 -3.08
CA LEU A 74 17.69 -8.71 -4.33
C LEU A 74 17.05 -9.53 -5.47
N GLY A 75 16.55 -10.73 -5.18
CA GLY A 75 15.83 -11.54 -6.15
C GLY A 75 14.55 -10.86 -6.65
N GLY A 76 13.79 -10.23 -5.75
CA GLY A 76 12.60 -9.44 -6.12
C GLY A 76 12.95 -8.27 -7.04
N ILE A 77 13.93 -7.44 -6.67
CA ILE A 77 14.35 -6.28 -7.46
C ILE A 77 14.83 -6.71 -8.87
N LEU A 78 15.67 -7.74 -8.95
CA LEU A 78 16.22 -8.21 -10.23
C LEU A 78 15.14 -8.82 -11.15
N SER A 79 14.09 -9.39 -10.55
CA SER A 79 12.93 -9.89 -11.31
C SER A 79 11.97 -8.78 -11.76
N GLY A 80 12.13 -7.55 -11.25
CA GLY A 80 11.21 -6.44 -11.48
C GLY A 80 9.88 -6.55 -10.73
N ILE A 81 9.73 -7.55 -9.85
CA ILE A 81 8.51 -7.79 -9.08
C ILE A 81 8.82 -7.66 -7.59
N LEU A 82 8.11 -6.75 -6.92
CA LEU A 82 8.20 -6.55 -5.49
C LEU A 82 6.85 -6.87 -4.83
N GLN A 83 6.85 -7.78 -3.87
CA GLN A 83 5.66 -8.06 -3.08
C GLN A 83 5.68 -7.20 -1.82
N LEU A 84 4.79 -6.22 -1.79
CA LEU A 84 4.56 -5.39 -0.61
C LEU A 84 3.24 -5.79 0.02
N ILE A 85 3.22 -5.83 1.34
CA ILE A 85 2.01 -6.07 2.10
C ILE A 85 1.78 -4.92 3.09
N PRO A 86 0.51 -4.62 3.41
CA PRO A 86 0.19 -3.77 4.56
C PRO A 86 0.77 -4.40 5.85
N SER A 87 1.36 -3.58 6.73
CA SER A 87 1.84 -4.05 8.04
C SER A 87 0.80 -3.94 9.15
N GLY A 88 -0.42 -3.49 8.82
CA GLY A 88 -1.53 -3.29 9.73
C GLY A 88 -2.21 -1.95 9.50
N PHE A 89 -3.52 -1.88 9.69
CA PHE A 89 -4.30 -0.67 9.46
C PHE A 89 -4.53 0.10 10.75
N SER A 90 -4.33 1.42 10.68
CA SER A 90 -4.64 2.36 11.75
C SER A 90 -5.61 3.41 11.24
N LEU A 91 -6.59 3.75 12.06
CA LEU A 91 -7.49 4.86 11.80
C LEU A 91 -6.79 6.18 12.11
N ILE A 92 -6.88 7.12 11.17
CA ILE A 92 -6.47 8.51 11.35
C ILE A 92 -7.67 9.43 11.12
N ASN A 93 -7.83 10.39 12.01
CA ASN A 93 -8.85 11.44 11.96
C ASN A 93 -8.27 12.75 11.41
#